data_AF-A0A8H9N3E6-F1
#
_entry.id   AF-A0A8H9N3E6-F1
#
_cell.length_a   1.000
_cell.length_b   1.000
_cell.length_c   1.000
_cell.angle_alpha   90.00
_cell.angle_beta   90.00
_cell.angle_gamma   90.00
#
_symmetry.space_group_name_H-M   'P 1'
#
loop_
_entity.id
_entity.type
_entity.pdbx_description
1 polymer ?
#
loop_
_entity_poly.entity_id
_entity_poly.type
_entity_poly.pdbx_seq_one_letter_code
_entity_poly.pdbx_strand_id
1 'polypeptide(L)'
;MKFDHLLSNTESLMNQIYWFKQDIDSPKGASHRGVSIKYVDIQERRSSFIRELKSTALNWVYSTSKYNQLFAQEMQARNGDVQNTCSYLMQVADQKFRKGCPQGQYGELLLFNFIQHFFRAPPLLRKMSLTTNPGLERHGADAIHYREDDSNKCFILGESKCYESKYKFNEALQASINSIVDSFENIDNELILYQLDDFIDPNLQDIARQLKDGTLESPRFELVCLIAYEETQKVDGLTQTEIQDKIESCLAYRWQNVNENLYSGVRQAIVERIHYVVFPTWSLSDLLNEF
;
A
#
# COMPACT_ATOMS: atom_id res chain seq x y z
N MET A 1 -15.60 2.73 -12.95
CA MET A 1 -15.13 1.32 -12.89
C MET A 1 -16.15 0.49 -12.14
N LYS A 2 -16.28 -0.80 -12.48
CA LYS A 2 -17.37 -1.67 -11.99
C LYS A 2 -17.41 -1.80 -10.46
N PHE A 3 -16.24 -1.82 -9.80
CA PHE A 3 -16.10 -2.05 -8.36
C PHE A 3 -15.71 -0.80 -7.55
N ASP A 4 -15.92 0.41 -8.09
CA ASP A 4 -15.59 1.67 -7.40
C ASP A 4 -16.30 1.80 -6.03
N HIS A 5 -17.48 1.19 -5.86
CA HIS A 5 -18.23 1.21 -4.60
C HIS A 5 -17.55 0.42 -3.45
N LEU A 6 -16.52 -0.36 -3.74
CA LEU A 6 -15.71 -1.10 -2.75
C LEU A 6 -14.45 -0.35 -2.34
N LEU A 7 -14.17 0.82 -2.92
CA LEU A 7 -13.02 1.64 -2.55
C LEU A 7 -13.22 2.24 -1.17
N SER A 8 -12.18 2.22 -0.35
CA SER A 8 -12.13 3.04 0.85
C SER A 8 -12.07 4.53 0.47
N ASN A 9 -12.59 5.39 1.34
CA ASN A 9 -12.35 6.82 1.21
C ASN A 9 -10.95 7.16 1.73
N THR A 10 -10.06 7.58 0.83
CA THR A 10 -8.68 7.98 1.16
C THR A 10 -8.47 9.49 1.17
N GLU A 11 -9.51 10.29 0.94
CA GLU A 11 -9.39 11.74 0.69
C GLU A 11 -8.74 12.50 1.87
N SER A 12 -9.18 12.22 3.10
CA SER A 12 -8.61 12.86 4.30
C SER A 12 -7.11 12.57 4.47
N LEU A 13 -6.69 11.33 4.21
CA LEU A 13 -5.28 10.95 4.21
C LEU A 13 -4.52 11.67 3.10
N MET A 14 -5.04 11.66 1.87
CA MET A 14 -4.39 12.31 0.73
C MET A 14 -4.30 13.83 0.91
N ASN A 15 -5.22 14.46 1.64
CA ASN A 15 -5.13 15.87 2.01
C ASN A 15 -3.94 16.20 2.92
N GLN A 16 -3.36 15.20 3.61
CA GLN A 16 -2.13 15.33 4.40
C GLN A 16 -0.87 14.90 3.64
N ILE A 17 -0.99 14.63 2.35
CA ILE A 17 0.09 14.14 1.48
C ILE A 17 0.33 15.12 0.34
N TYR A 18 1.59 15.31 0.00
CA TYR A 18 2.00 15.90 -1.27
C TYR A 18 2.43 14.77 -2.21
N TRP A 19 1.93 14.75 -3.45
CA TRP A 19 2.36 13.76 -4.43
C TRP A 19 2.47 14.38 -5.82
N PHE A 20 3.37 13.83 -6.63
CA PHE A 20 3.65 14.29 -7.97
C PHE A 20 4.04 13.10 -8.86
N LYS A 21 3.83 13.25 -10.17
CA LYS A 21 4.33 12.30 -11.18
C LYS A 21 5.75 12.70 -11.58
N GLN A 22 6.57 11.72 -11.90
CA GLN A 22 7.90 11.94 -12.43
C GLN A 22 8.02 11.23 -13.78
N ASP A 23 8.46 11.97 -14.79
CA ASP A 23 8.79 11.42 -16.11
C ASP A 23 10.24 10.92 -16.07
N ILE A 24 10.40 9.64 -15.74
CA ILE A 24 11.70 8.98 -15.58
C ILE A 24 11.87 7.96 -16.71
N ASP A 25 12.86 8.20 -17.57
CA ASP A 25 13.21 7.29 -18.67
C ASP A 25 14.00 6.06 -18.19
N SER A 26 14.81 6.23 -17.16
CA SER A 26 15.61 5.21 -16.51
C SER A 26 15.72 5.51 -15.01
N PRO A 27 15.41 4.56 -14.12
CA PRO A 27 15.02 3.18 -14.41
C PRO A 27 13.62 3.07 -15.07
N LYS A 28 13.36 1.97 -15.81
CA LYS A 28 12.12 1.79 -16.59
C LYS A 28 10.95 1.38 -15.70
N GLY A 29 9.77 1.94 -15.94
CA GLY A 29 8.55 1.51 -15.27
C GLY A 29 7.32 2.04 -15.98
N ALA A 30 6.17 1.46 -15.68
CA ALA A 30 4.87 1.94 -16.15
C ALA A 30 4.55 3.35 -15.62
N SER A 31 5.03 3.70 -14.42
CA SER A 31 4.94 5.06 -13.88
C SER A 31 5.85 5.26 -12.68
N HIS A 32 6.28 6.50 -12.45
CA HIS A 32 7.00 6.91 -11.25
C HIS A 32 6.21 8.01 -10.52
N ARG A 33 6.00 7.83 -9.21
CA ARG A 33 5.36 8.82 -8.34
C ARG A 33 6.24 9.09 -7.13
N GLY A 34 6.43 10.36 -6.83
CA GLY A 34 6.97 10.83 -5.57
C GLY A 34 5.84 11.19 -4.62
N VAL A 35 6.00 10.84 -3.34
CA VAL A 35 5.01 11.12 -2.29
C VAL A 35 5.75 11.60 -1.04
N SER A 36 5.27 12.64 -0.38
CA SER A 36 5.78 13.08 0.91
C SER A 36 4.66 13.47 1.86
N ILE A 37 4.96 13.60 3.15
CA ILE A 37 4.04 14.28 4.07
C ILE A 37 3.92 15.73 3.60
N LYS A 38 2.70 16.24 3.62
CA LYS A 38 2.41 17.62 3.23
C LYS A 38 3.01 18.59 4.25
N TYR A 39 3.55 19.68 3.74
CA TYR A 39 3.91 20.84 4.56
C TYR A 39 2.78 21.88 4.49
N VAL A 40 2.53 22.57 5.59
CA VAL A 40 1.72 23.80 5.60
C VAL A 40 2.66 24.90 6.03
N ASP A 41 2.88 25.86 5.12
CA ASP A 41 4.02 26.78 5.22
C ASP A 41 5.32 25.98 5.34
N ILE A 42 6.07 26.12 6.44
CA ILE A 42 7.31 25.37 6.69
C ILE A 42 7.12 24.17 7.64
N GLN A 43 5.89 23.90 8.10
CA GLN A 43 5.63 22.85 9.09
C GLN A 43 5.12 21.56 8.43
N GLU A 44 5.85 20.46 8.64
CA GLU A 44 5.42 19.11 8.24
C GLU A 44 4.15 18.69 8.99
N ARG A 45 3.13 18.19 8.28
CA ARG A 45 1.84 17.76 8.84
C ARG A 45 1.87 16.35 9.45
N ARG A 46 2.99 15.94 10.05
CA ARG A 46 3.26 14.58 10.54
C ARG A 46 2.14 13.99 11.38
N SER A 47 1.77 14.64 12.48
CA SER A 47 0.75 14.09 13.39
C SER A 47 -0.63 14.00 12.74
N SER A 48 -0.95 14.92 11.81
CA SER A 48 -2.21 14.83 11.06
C SER A 48 -2.16 13.68 10.05
N PHE A 49 -1.05 13.52 9.34
CA PHE A 49 -0.83 12.38 8.44
C PHE A 49 -0.95 11.04 9.17
N ILE A 50 -0.29 10.87 10.33
CA ILE A 50 -0.36 9.62 11.11
C ILE A 50 -1.80 9.35 11.56
N ARG A 51 -2.52 10.38 12.04
CA ARG A 51 -3.92 10.24 12.46
C ARG A 51 -4.82 9.80 11.30
N GLU A 52 -4.70 10.43 10.14
CA GLU A 52 -5.50 10.07 8.97
C GLU A 52 -5.07 8.73 8.35
N LEU A 53 -3.81 8.32 8.50
CA LEU A 53 -3.38 6.99 8.08
C LEU A 53 -4.01 5.92 8.99
N LYS A 54 -3.92 6.09 10.30
CA LYS A 54 -4.53 5.18 11.30
C LYS A 54 -6.05 5.09 11.15
N SER A 55 -6.73 6.16 10.75
CA SER A 55 -8.19 6.12 10.54
C SER A 55 -8.62 5.18 9.41
N THR A 56 -7.71 4.83 8.48
CA THR A 56 -7.97 3.87 7.39
C THR A 56 -7.81 2.41 7.81
N ALA A 57 -7.28 2.13 9.01
CA ALA A 57 -6.96 0.80 9.50
C ALA A 57 -8.15 -0.17 9.43
N LEU A 58 -9.36 0.29 9.76
CA LEU A 58 -10.55 -0.57 9.73
C LEU A 58 -10.86 -1.11 8.33
N ASN A 59 -10.68 -0.30 7.28
CA ASN A 59 -10.89 -0.72 5.89
C ASN A 59 -9.79 -1.67 5.40
N TRP A 60 -8.60 -1.54 5.96
CA TRP A 60 -7.49 -2.47 5.73
C TRP A 60 -7.75 -3.82 6.41
N VAL A 61 -8.33 -3.81 7.60
CA VAL A 61 -8.61 -5.03 8.39
C VAL A 61 -9.87 -5.77 7.91
N TYR A 62 -10.93 -5.07 7.51
CA TYR A 62 -12.21 -5.68 7.18
C TYR A 62 -12.66 -5.34 5.76
N SER A 63 -13.31 -6.29 5.08
CA SER A 63 -14.12 -5.97 3.90
C SER A 63 -15.36 -5.16 4.32
N THR A 64 -15.92 -4.39 3.39
CA THR A 64 -17.12 -3.58 3.65
C THR A 64 -18.27 -4.45 4.17
N SER A 65 -18.51 -5.60 3.53
CA SER A 65 -19.53 -6.55 3.99
C SER A 65 -19.27 -7.05 5.41
N LYS A 66 -18.02 -7.42 5.73
CA LYS A 66 -17.67 -7.93 7.06
C LYS A 66 -17.79 -6.85 8.13
N TYR A 67 -17.32 -5.64 7.84
CA TYR A 67 -17.45 -4.50 8.74
C TYR A 67 -18.91 -4.19 9.04
N ASN A 68 -19.77 -4.14 8.02
CA ASN A 68 -21.20 -3.88 8.21
C ASN A 68 -21.89 -4.95 9.07
N GLN A 69 -21.52 -6.23 8.89
CA GLN A 69 -22.02 -7.31 9.74
C GLN A 69 -21.60 -7.13 11.20
N LEU A 70 -20.32 -6.86 11.47
CA LEU A 70 -19.79 -6.64 12.82
C LEU A 70 -20.40 -5.39 13.45
N PHE A 71 -20.54 -4.32 12.68
CA PHE A 71 -21.15 -3.07 13.12
C PHE A 71 -22.61 -3.28 13.53
N ALA A 72 -23.41 -4.00 12.72
CA ALA A 72 -24.80 -4.28 13.06
C ALA A 72 -24.94 -5.13 14.34
N GLN A 73 -24.07 -6.13 14.52
CA GLN A 73 -24.03 -6.98 15.72
C GLN A 73 -23.69 -6.17 16.97
N GLU A 74 -22.63 -5.37 16.92
CA GLU A 74 -22.20 -4.55 18.06
C GLU A 74 -23.20 -3.42 18.37
N MET A 75 -23.83 -2.83 17.36
CA MET A 75 -24.93 -1.87 17.55
C MET A 75 -26.08 -2.49 18.35
N GLN A 76 -26.48 -3.72 18.05
CA GLN A 76 -27.51 -4.42 18.81
C GLN A 76 -27.05 -4.74 20.23
N ALA A 77 -25.83 -5.27 20.40
CA ALA A 77 -25.27 -5.61 21.71
C ALA A 77 -25.10 -4.38 22.63
N ARG A 78 -24.97 -3.19 22.05
CA ARG A 78 -24.76 -1.92 22.75
C ARG A 78 -26.01 -1.03 22.76
N ASN A 79 -27.19 -1.61 22.58
CA ASN A 79 -28.48 -0.90 22.64
C ASN A 79 -28.56 0.33 21.71
N GLY A 80 -27.93 0.27 20.54
CA GLY A 80 -27.95 1.33 19.54
C GLY A 80 -26.91 2.44 19.75
N ASP A 81 -25.97 2.30 20.68
CA ASP A 81 -24.93 3.30 20.91
C ASP A 81 -23.83 3.24 19.83
N VAL A 82 -23.92 4.19 18.87
CA VAL A 82 -22.99 4.32 17.76
C VAL A 82 -21.57 4.65 18.24
N GLN A 83 -21.44 5.52 19.25
CA GLN A 83 -20.12 5.99 19.71
C GLN A 83 -19.34 4.85 20.36
N ASN A 84 -19.99 4.09 21.24
CA ASN A 84 -19.40 2.94 21.89
C ASN A 84 -19.13 1.79 20.89
N THR A 85 -19.99 1.63 19.89
CA THR A 85 -19.77 0.63 18.82
C THR A 85 -18.53 0.94 17.99
N CYS A 86 -18.40 2.18 17.48
CA CYS A 86 -17.23 2.60 16.71
C CYS A 86 -15.94 2.50 17.54
N SER A 87 -15.98 2.94 18.79
CA SER A 87 -14.83 2.86 19.72
C SER A 87 -14.37 1.42 19.93
N TYR A 88 -15.31 0.50 20.18
CA TYR A 88 -15.01 -0.92 20.37
C TYR A 88 -14.41 -1.55 19.11
N LEU A 89 -15.02 -1.34 17.94
CA LEU A 89 -14.51 -1.92 16.69
C LEU A 89 -13.10 -1.42 16.35
N MET A 90 -12.81 -0.14 16.63
CA MET A 90 -11.46 0.40 16.47
C MET A 90 -10.46 -0.28 17.41
N GLN A 91 -10.81 -0.50 18.68
CA GLN A 91 -9.96 -1.23 19.64
C GLN A 91 -9.73 -2.68 19.23
N VAL A 92 -10.74 -3.37 18.71
CA VAL A 92 -10.60 -4.75 18.21
C VAL A 92 -9.73 -4.80 16.95
N ALA A 93 -9.84 -3.82 16.07
CA ALA A 93 -8.99 -3.72 14.90
C ALA A 93 -7.52 -3.45 15.27
N ASP A 94 -7.27 -2.57 16.24
CA ASP A 94 -5.93 -2.29 16.77
C ASP A 94 -5.23 -3.55 17.31
N GLN A 95 -5.97 -4.45 17.96
CA GLN A 95 -5.44 -5.74 18.43
C GLN A 95 -4.95 -6.67 17.32
N LYS A 96 -5.38 -6.45 16.07
CA LYS A 96 -4.91 -7.23 14.91
C LYS A 96 -3.58 -6.72 14.35
N PHE A 97 -3.09 -5.57 14.82
CA PHE A 97 -1.77 -5.09 14.46
C PHE A 97 -0.66 -5.84 15.23
N ARG A 98 0.46 -6.12 14.56
CA ARG A 98 1.65 -6.77 15.13
C ARG A 98 2.33 -5.80 16.11
N LYS A 99 2.39 -6.16 17.39
CA LYS A 99 3.08 -5.35 18.40
C LYS A 99 4.59 -5.41 18.20
N GLY A 100 5.24 -4.25 18.20
CA GLY A 100 6.72 -4.13 18.17
C GLY A 100 7.37 -4.23 16.78
N CYS A 101 6.59 -4.30 15.70
CA CYS A 101 7.11 -4.29 14.32
C CYS A 101 6.36 -3.26 13.44
N PRO A 102 6.37 -1.96 13.80
CA PRO A 102 5.57 -0.94 13.10
C PRO A 102 6.00 -0.74 11.65
N GLN A 103 7.29 -0.93 11.34
CA GLN A 103 7.88 -0.69 10.01
C GLN A 103 7.14 -1.39 8.87
N GLY A 104 6.87 -2.70 9.01
CA GLY A 104 6.20 -3.49 7.97
C GLY A 104 4.73 -3.09 7.82
N GLN A 105 4.02 -2.95 8.95
CA GLN A 105 2.59 -2.61 8.94
C GLN A 105 2.31 -1.20 8.44
N TYR A 106 3.21 -0.26 8.75
CA TYR A 106 3.16 1.09 8.22
C TYR A 106 3.28 1.07 6.69
N GLY A 107 4.24 0.32 6.14
CA GLY A 107 4.41 0.14 4.70
C GLY A 107 3.19 -0.50 4.04
N GLU A 108 2.68 -1.60 4.61
CA GLU A 108 1.50 -2.32 4.12
C GLU A 108 0.25 -1.42 4.10
N LEU A 109 0.02 -0.63 5.16
CA LEU A 109 -1.12 0.28 5.25
C LEU A 109 -1.00 1.46 4.28
N LEU A 110 0.21 1.98 4.05
CA LEU A 110 0.44 2.99 3.01
C LEU A 110 0.16 2.42 1.62
N LEU A 111 0.72 1.25 1.31
CA LEU A 111 0.54 0.57 0.04
C LEU A 111 -0.95 0.34 -0.25
N PHE A 112 -1.69 -0.16 0.74
CA PHE A 112 -3.14 -0.36 0.67
C PHE A 112 -3.88 0.92 0.25
N ASN A 113 -3.56 2.06 0.87
CA ASN A 113 -4.21 3.33 0.57
C ASN A 113 -3.79 3.89 -0.81
N PHE A 114 -2.50 3.80 -1.14
CA PHE A 114 -1.99 4.30 -2.43
C PHE A 114 -2.51 3.51 -3.62
N ILE A 115 -2.65 2.18 -3.51
CA ILE A 115 -3.24 1.39 -4.59
C ILE A 115 -4.68 1.83 -4.86
N GLN A 116 -5.49 1.97 -3.80
CA GLN A 116 -6.88 2.43 -3.93
C GLN A 116 -6.97 3.84 -4.52
N HIS A 117 -6.10 4.76 -4.07
CA HIS A 117 -6.14 6.14 -4.52
C HIS A 117 -5.65 6.29 -5.98
N PHE A 118 -4.45 5.80 -6.29
CA PHE A 118 -3.80 6.06 -7.58
C PHE A 118 -4.30 5.16 -8.71
N PHE A 119 -4.76 3.95 -8.38
CA PHE A 119 -5.15 2.96 -9.38
C PHE A 119 -6.64 2.66 -9.37
N ARG A 120 -7.37 3.15 -8.35
CA ARG A 120 -8.81 2.90 -8.17
C ARG A 120 -9.14 1.41 -8.14
N ALA A 121 -8.27 0.63 -7.50
CA ALA A 121 -8.44 -0.80 -7.34
C ALA A 121 -8.81 -1.11 -5.89
N PRO A 122 -10.04 -1.57 -5.60
CA PRO A 122 -10.38 -2.08 -4.28
C PRO A 122 -9.56 -3.31 -3.90
N PRO A 123 -9.39 -3.56 -2.60
CA PRO A 123 -8.66 -4.71 -2.08
C PRO A 123 -9.40 -6.02 -2.40
N LEU A 124 -8.72 -6.93 -3.09
CA LEU A 124 -9.18 -8.29 -3.33
C LEU A 124 -8.80 -9.18 -2.13
N LEU A 125 -7.52 -9.14 -1.75
CA LEU A 125 -6.95 -9.91 -0.66
C LEU A 125 -6.09 -8.99 0.21
N ARG A 126 -6.28 -9.12 1.52
CA ARG A 126 -5.53 -8.40 2.55
C ARG A 126 -4.57 -9.39 3.21
N LYS A 127 -3.28 -9.06 3.28
CA LYS A 127 -2.29 -9.85 4.03
C LYS A 127 -2.50 -9.57 5.52
N MET A 128 -3.45 -10.27 6.14
CA MET A 128 -3.55 -10.31 7.59
C MET A 128 -2.77 -11.51 8.12
N SER A 129 -2.08 -11.32 9.24
CA SER A 129 -1.53 -12.43 10.03
C SER A 129 -2.70 -13.22 10.63
N LEU A 130 -3.16 -14.25 9.91
CA LEU A 130 -4.21 -15.17 10.39
C LEU A 130 -3.72 -16.08 11.53
N THR A 131 -2.42 -16.09 11.82
CA THR A 131 -1.81 -17.05 12.74
C THR A 131 -1.12 -16.36 13.91
N THR A 132 -1.39 -16.87 15.11
CA THR A 132 -0.59 -16.66 16.33
C THR A 132 0.81 -17.27 16.24
N ASN A 133 1.13 -17.95 15.14
CA ASN A 133 2.44 -18.53 14.85
C ASN A 133 3.13 -17.74 13.73
N PRO A 134 4.21 -16.98 14.05
CA PRO A 134 4.99 -16.20 13.07
C PRO A 134 5.61 -17.05 11.96
N GLY A 135 5.84 -18.35 12.20
CA GLY A 135 6.42 -19.26 11.20
C GLY A 135 5.46 -19.72 10.09
N LEU A 136 4.20 -19.26 10.11
CA LEU A 136 3.16 -19.52 9.11
C LEU A 136 2.77 -18.23 8.36
N GLU A 137 3.61 -17.20 8.38
CA GLU A 137 3.40 -16.02 7.53
C GLU A 137 3.24 -16.46 6.07
N ARG A 138 2.13 -16.03 5.44
CA ARG A 138 1.92 -16.25 4.02
C ARG A 138 3.04 -15.51 3.27
N HIS A 139 3.90 -16.28 2.62
CA HIS A 139 4.86 -15.76 1.66
C HIS A 139 4.09 -15.30 0.42
N GLY A 140 4.41 -14.10 -0.06
CA GLY A 140 3.79 -13.50 -1.24
C GLY A 140 3.49 -12.01 -1.11
N ALA A 141 2.87 -11.44 -2.15
CA ALA A 141 2.58 -10.01 -2.27
C ALA A 141 1.91 -9.43 -1.00
N ASP A 142 2.32 -8.22 -0.62
CA ASP A 142 1.76 -7.52 0.55
C ASP A 142 0.29 -7.12 0.37
N ALA A 143 -0.09 -6.85 -0.87
CA ALA A 143 -1.45 -6.48 -1.23
C ALA A 143 -1.83 -7.06 -2.59
N ILE A 144 -3.07 -7.54 -2.71
CA ILE A 144 -3.65 -7.90 -4.01
C ILE A 144 -4.95 -7.11 -4.14
N HIS A 145 -5.01 -6.26 -5.16
CA HIS A 145 -6.17 -5.45 -5.48
C HIS A 145 -6.69 -5.80 -6.87
N TYR A 146 -7.95 -5.46 -7.13
CA TYR A 146 -8.58 -5.75 -8.41
C TYR A 146 -9.39 -4.55 -8.89
N ARG A 147 -9.28 -4.23 -10.18
CA ARG A 147 -10.16 -3.29 -10.86
C ARG A 147 -10.64 -3.87 -12.18
N GLU A 148 -11.84 -3.46 -12.56
CA GLU A 148 -12.46 -3.84 -13.83
C GLU A 148 -13.08 -2.60 -14.48
N ASP A 149 -12.67 -2.34 -15.71
CA ASP A 149 -13.38 -1.49 -16.67
C ASP A 149 -13.97 -2.35 -17.79
N ASP A 150 -14.70 -1.74 -18.73
CA ASP A 150 -15.47 -2.44 -19.77
C ASP A 150 -14.62 -3.40 -20.64
N SER A 151 -13.29 -3.26 -20.65
CA SER A 151 -12.38 -4.05 -21.47
C SER A 151 -11.21 -4.69 -20.72
N ASN A 152 -10.90 -4.25 -19.49
CA ASN A 152 -9.70 -4.65 -18.77
C ASN A 152 -10.03 -5.20 -17.38
N LYS A 153 -9.64 -6.45 -17.14
CA LYS A 153 -9.60 -7.08 -15.82
C LYS A 153 -8.17 -6.99 -15.29
N CYS A 154 -7.93 -6.08 -14.35
CA CYS A 154 -6.58 -5.77 -13.88
C CYS A 154 -6.42 -6.13 -12.42
N PHE A 155 -5.50 -7.05 -12.14
CA PHE A 155 -4.98 -7.34 -10.81
C PHE A 155 -3.77 -6.46 -10.54
N ILE A 156 -3.69 -5.96 -9.32
CA ILE A 156 -2.56 -5.16 -8.86
C ILE A 156 -1.91 -5.90 -7.70
N LEU A 157 -0.69 -6.37 -7.93
CA LEU A 157 0.16 -6.91 -6.87
C LEU A 157 0.96 -5.77 -6.27
N GLY A 158 0.97 -5.66 -4.96
CA GLY A 158 1.68 -4.61 -4.24
C GLY A 158 2.77 -5.19 -3.34
N GLU A 159 3.93 -4.55 -3.33
CA GLU A 159 5.04 -4.84 -2.42
C GLU A 159 5.47 -3.53 -1.73
N SER A 160 5.64 -3.59 -0.41
CA SER A 160 6.09 -2.45 0.39
C SER A 160 7.45 -2.73 1.03
N LYS A 161 8.42 -1.85 0.78
CA LYS A 161 9.73 -1.87 1.44
C LYS A 161 9.90 -0.58 2.21
N CYS A 162 9.83 -0.68 3.54
CA CYS A 162 10.09 0.40 4.47
C CYS A 162 11.46 0.16 5.13
N TYR A 163 12.40 1.09 5.04
CA TYR A 163 13.78 0.93 5.53
C TYR A 163 14.16 2.07 6.48
N GLU A 164 14.20 1.78 7.78
CA GLU A 164 14.57 2.75 8.84
C GLU A 164 16.07 3.08 8.88
N SER A 165 16.93 2.21 8.35
CA SER A 165 18.36 2.49 8.33
C SER A 165 18.65 3.71 7.45
N LYS A 166 19.52 4.61 7.94
CA LYS A 166 19.95 5.80 7.19
C LYS A 166 20.36 5.44 5.76
N TYR A 167 19.64 6.02 4.81
CA TYR A 167 19.84 5.93 3.37
C TYR A 167 20.07 4.50 2.82
N LYS A 168 18.97 3.84 2.44
CA LYS A 168 18.97 2.54 1.75
C LYS A 168 18.05 2.52 0.53
N PHE A 169 18.01 3.61 -0.23
CA PHE A 169 17.09 3.73 -1.37
C PHE A 169 17.31 2.63 -2.42
N ASN A 170 18.57 2.43 -2.86
CA ASN A 170 18.89 1.41 -3.86
C ASN A 170 18.60 -0.01 -3.36
N GLU A 171 18.91 -0.30 -2.09
CA GLU A 171 18.65 -1.60 -1.48
C GLU A 171 17.15 -1.86 -1.33
N ALA A 172 16.38 -0.86 -0.88
CA ALA A 172 14.93 -0.96 -0.76
C ALA A 172 14.25 -1.11 -2.13
N LEU A 173 14.73 -0.37 -3.14
CA LEU A 173 14.26 -0.47 -4.52
C LEU A 173 14.55 -1.87 -5.10
N GLN A 174 15.79 -2.36 -5.00
CA GLN A 174 16.15 -3.70 -5.49
C GLN A 174 15.36 -4.79 -4.76
N ALA A 175 15.24 -4.70 -3.44
CA ALA A 175 14.47 -5.66 -2.66
C ALA A 175 12.98 -5.65 -3.03
N SER A 176 12.40 -4.48 -3.32
CA SER A 176 11.00 -4.36 -3.74
C SER A 176 10.77 -5.03 -5.11
N ILE A 177 11.69 -4.85 -6.05
CA ILE A 177 11.61 -5.43 -7.39
C ILE A 177 11.78 -6.95 -7.32
N ASN A 178 12.79 -7.44 -6.61
CA ASN A 178 13.02 -8.88 -6.48
C ASN A 178 11.79 -9.57 -5.85
N SER A 179 11.21 -8.98 -4.81
CA SER A 179 10.05 -9.53 -4.09
C SER A 179 8.78 -9.51 -4.93
N ILE A 180 8.49 -8.41 -5.64
CA ILE A 180 7.28 -8.33 -6.48
C ILE A 180 7.37 -9.20 -7.73
N VAL A 181 8.56 -9.37 -8.31
CA VAL A 181 8.79 -10.26 -9.45
C VAL A 181 8.60 -11.72 -9.01
N ASP A 182 9.17 -12.10 -7.88
CA ASP A 182 8.99 -13.44 -7.30
C ASP A 182 7.51 -13.71 -6.99
N SER A 183 6.80 -12.74 -6.41
CA SER A 183 5.36 -12.84 -6.13
C SER A 183 4.54 -13.03 -7.42
N PHE A 184 4.86 -12.27 -8.47
CA PHE A 184 4.21 -12.39 -9.76
C PHE A 184 4.48 -13.74 -10.44
N GLU A 185 5.72 -14.23 -10.38
CA GLU A 185 6.09 -15.52 -10.99
C GLU A 185 5.53 -16.72 -10.22
N ASN A 186 5.24 -16.56 -8.92
CA ASN A 186 4.66 -17.59 -8.06
C ASN A 186 3.18 -17.38 -7.74
N ILE A 187 2.47 -16.54 -8.50
CA ILE A 187 1.09 -16.13 -8.20
C ILE A 187 0.12 -17.31 -8.03
N ASP A 188 0.30 -18.40 -8.78
CA ASP A 188 -0.56 -19.59 -8.67
C ASP A 188 -0.48 -20.22 -7.27
N ASN A 189 0.73 -20.25 -6.68
CA ASN A 189 0.94 -20.76 -5.33
C ASN A 189 0.33 -19.82 -4.28
N GLU A 190 0.45 -18.50 -4.48
CA GLU A 190 -0.21 -17.52 -3.62
C GLU A 190 -1.72 -17.72 -3.63
N LEU A 191 -2.33 -17.83 -4.82
CA LEU A 191 -3.78 -17.99 -5.01
C LEU A 191 -4.36 -19.24 -4.33
N ILE A 192 -3.58 -20.32 -4.18
CA ILE A 192 -3.98 -21.54 -3.47
C ILE A 192 -4.14 -21.30 -1.96
N LEU A 193 -3.30 -20.45 -1.35
CA LEU A 193 -3.35 -20.19 0.09
C LEU A 193 -4.61 -19.42 0.53
N TYR A 194 -5.31 -18.79 -0.42
CA TYR A 194 -6.53 -18.03 -0.17
C TYR A 194 -7.83 -18.86 -0.28
N GLN A 195 -7.72 -20.19 -0.41
CA GLN A 195 -8.83 -21.15 -0.60
C GLN A 195 -9.92 -21.18 0.51
N LEU A 196 -9.75 -20.45 1.62
CA LEU A 196 -10.55 -20.67 2.83
C LEU A 196 -11.22 -19.41 3.43
N ASP A 197 -11.17 -18.25 2.77
CA ASP A 197 -11.29 -17.00 3.51
C ASP A 197 -12.64 -16.25 3.38
N ASP A 198 -13.29 -16.02 4.54
CA ASP A 198 -14.37 -15.04 4.82
C ASP A 198 -13.95 -13.56 4.56
N PHE A 199 -12.77 -13.34 3.99
CA PHE A 199 -12.09 -12.04 3.93
C PHE A 199 -12.16 -11.36 2.56
N ILE A 200 -12.55 -12.11 1.51
CA ILE A 200 -12.84 -11.53 0.20
C ILE A 200 -14.26 -10.96 0.24
N ASP A 201 -14.42 -9.72 -0.24
CA ASP A 201 -15.75 -9.13 -0.39
C ASP A 201 -16.61 -10.01 -1.32
N PRO A 202 -17.88 -10.32 -0.98
CA PRO A 202 -18.74 -11.16 -1.81
C PRO A 202 -18.80 -10.75 -3.29
N ASN A 203 -18.67 -9.46 -3.59
CA ASN A 203 -18.67 -8.95 -4.97
C ASN A 203 -17.43 -9.36 -5.79
N LEU A 204 -16.34 -9.76 -5.13
CA LEU A 204 -15.07 -10.12 -5.76
C LEU A 204 -14.73 -11.62 -5.62
N GLN A 205 -15.51 -12.38 -4.85
CA GLN A 205 -15.27 -13.81 -4.63
C GLN A 205 -15.24 -14.61 -5.94
N ASP A 206 -16.18 -14.33 -6.84
CA ASP A 206 -16.25 -15.02 -8.12
C ASP A 206 -15.04 -14.69 -9.02
N ILE A 207 -14.57 -13.45 -9.01
CA ILE A 207 -13.36 -13.03 -9.73
C ILE A 207 -12.12 -13.74 -9.19
N ALA A 208 -11.95 -13.78 -7.87
CA ALA A 208 -10.82 -14.49 -7.24
C ALA A 208 -10.84 -15.98 -7.59
N ARG A 209 -12.03 -16.61 -7.54
CA ARG A 209 -12.23 -18.01 -7.93
C ARG A 209 -11.87 -18.25 -9.39
N GLN A 210 -12.38 -17.42 -10.30
CA GLN A 210 -12.11 -17.56 -11.73
C GLN A 210 -10.62 -17.38 -12.05
N LEU A 211 -9.93 -16.43 -11.40
CA LEU A 211 -8.48 -16.24 -11.57
C LEU A 211 -7.73 -17.50 -11.14
N LYS A 212 -8.02 -18.01 -9.95
CA LYS A 212 -7.41 -19.21 -9.38
C LYS A 212 -7.67 -20.46 -10.24
N ASP A 213 -8.89 -20.64 -10.72
CA ASP A 213 -9.27 -21.81 -11.51
C ASP A 213 -8.83 -21.69 -12.99
N GLY A 214 -8.15 -20.59 -13.37
CA GLY A 214 -7.68 -20.36 -14.74
C GLY A 214 -8.80 -20.13 -15.76
N THR A 215 -10.00 -19.78 -15.28
CA THR A 215 -11.19 -19.57 -16.13
C THR A 215 -11.46 -18.09 -16.42
N LEU A 216 -10.77 -17.19 -15.72
CA LEU A 216 -10.88 -15.76 -15.97
C LEU A 216 -10.28 -15.40 -17.32
N GLU A 217 -11.10 -14.87 -18.22
CA GLU A 217 -10.63 -14.48 -19.55
C GLU A 217 -9.74 -13.23 -19.48
N SER A 218 -8.51 -13.36 -19.99
CA SER A 218 -7.51 -12.30 -20.23
C SER A 218 -7.18 -11.39 -19.02
N PRO A 219 -6.84 -11.92 -17.84
CA PRO A 219 -6.41 -11.10 -16.72
C PRO A 219 -5.06 -10.42 -17.01
N ARG A 220 -4.95 -9.14 -16.66
CA ARG A 220 -3.71 -8.38 -16.69
C ARG A 220 -3.21 -8.16 -15.27
N PHE A 221 -1.90 -8.29 -15.07
CA PHE A 221 -1.24 -7.90 -13.82
C PHE A 221 -0.44 -6.60 -14.01
N GLU A 222 -0.60 -5.70 -13.05
CA GLU A 222 0.24 -4.53 -12.80
C GLU A 222 0.89 -4.69 -11.42
N LEU A 223 2.11 -4.17 -11.28
CA LEU A 223 2.94 -4.38 -10.10
C LEU A 223 3.23 -3.04 -9.45
N VAL A 224 2.98 -2.88 -8.15
CA VAL A 224 3.21 -1.62 -7.42
C VAL A 224 4.29 -1.85 -6.38
N CYS A 225 5.40 -1.11 -6.51
CA CYS A 225 6.45 -1.07 -5.49
C CYS A 225 6.34 0.23 -4.71
N LEU A 226 6.06 0.13 -3.41
CA LEU A 226 6.18 1.24 -2.47
C LEU A 226 7.57 1.19 -1.80
N ILE A 227 8.32 2.27 -1.95
CA ILE A 227 9.64 2.42 -1.33
C ILE A 227 9.56 3.56 -0.32
N ALA A 228 9.51 3.23 0.96
CA ALA A 228 9.63 4.19 2.05
C ALA A 228 11.02 4.08 2.69
N TYR A 229 11.73 5.19 2.85
CA TYR A 229 13.10 5.15 3.36
C TYR A 229 13.49 6.43 4.10
N GLU A 230 14.48 6.32 4.99
CA GLU A 230 15.10 7.45 5.67
C GLU A 230 15.95 8.27 4.68
N GLU A 231 15.45 9.46 4.33
CA GLU A 231 16.12 10.43 3.46
C GLU A 231 17.10 11.30 4.27
N THR A 232 18.27 11.56 3.69
CA THR A 232 19.41 12.21 4.36
C THR A 232 19.75 13.58 3.77
N GLN A 233 19.28 13.90 2.56
CA GLN A 233 19.37 15.25 2.03
C GLN A 233 18.49 16.18 2.85
N LYS A 234 19.03 17.33 3.23
CA LYS A 234 18.28 18.33 3.99
C LYS A 234 17.17 18.90 3.12
N VAL A 235 15.95 18.84 3.63
CA VAL A 235 14.78 19.50 3.07
C VAL A 235 14.32 20.53 4.09
N ASP A 236 14.63 21.78 3.79
CA ASP A 236 14.24 22.96 4.57
C ASP A 236 14.04 24.10 3.58
N GLY A 237 13.21 25.10 3.89
CA GLY A 237 12.87 26.18 2.97
C GLY A 237 12.10 27.28 3.68
N LEU A 238 12.02 28.44 3.05
CA LEU A 238 11.28 29.59 3.60
C LEU A 238 9.79 29.52 3.27
N THR A 239 9.40 28.63 2.36
CA THR A 239 8.00 28.43 1.94
C THR A 239 7.71 26.96 1.68
N GLN A 240 6.43 26.60 1.67
CA GLN A 240 5.96 25.28 1.29
C GLN A 240 6.44 24.87 -0.11
N THR A 241 6.39 25.78 -1.08
CA THR A 241 6.81 25.52 -2.46
C THR A 241 8.31 25.21 -2.54
N GLU A 242 9.15 26.00 -1.86
CA GLU A 242 10.61 25.73 -1.84
C GLU A 242 10.95 24.36 -1.22
N ILE A 243 10.20 23.96 -0.20
CA ILE A 243 10.33 22.63 0.42
C ILE A 243 9.93 21.55 -0.59
N GLN A 244 8.79 21.70 -1.26
CA GLN A 244 8.30 20.75 -2.27
C GLN A 244 9.30 20.60 -3.43
N ASP A 245 9.80 21.71 -3.98
CA ASP A 245 10.80 21.69 -5.07
C ASP A 245 12.08 20.94 -4.67
N LYS A 246 12.51 21.06 -3.40
CA LYS A 246 13.65 20.31 -2.86
C LYS A 246 13.36 18.83 -2.73
N ILE A 247 12.15 18.43 -2.34
CA ILE A 247 11.73 17.03 -2.29
C ILE A 247 11.72 16.43 -3.71
N GLU A 248 11.18 17.14 -4.69
CA GLU A 248 11.19 16.71 -6.09
C GLU A 248 12.61 16.54 -6.63
N SER A 249 13.46 17.55 -6.40
CA SER A 249 14.87 17.53 -6.77
C SER A 249 15.63 16.39 -6.10
N CYS A 250 15.32 16.10 -4.83
CA CYS A 250 15.89 14.99 -4.09
C CYS A 250 15.55 13.65 -4.75
N LEU A 251 14.27 13.42 -5.08
CA LEU A 251 13.86 12.18 -5.75
C LEU A 251 14.40 12.08 -7.17
N ALA A 252 14.46 13.18 -7.92
CA ALA A 252 15.11 13.20 -9.23
C ALA A 252 16.58 12.78 -9.14
N TYR A 253 17.31 13.30 -8.14
CA TYR A 253 18.68 12.87 -7.84
C TYR A 253 18.74 11.39 -7.49
N ARG A 254 17.80 10.86 -6.68
CA ARG A 254 17.78 9.43 -6.34
C ARG A 254 17.59 8.54 -7.57
N TRP A 255 16.69 8.89 -8.48
CA TRP A 255 16.49 8.16 -9.73
C TRP A 255 17.73 8.16 -10.62
N GLN A 256 18.43 9.29 -10.74
CA GLN A 256 19.67 9.40 -11.52
C GLN A 256 20.82 8.55 -10.97
N ASN A 257 20.76 8.17 -9.68
CA ASN A 257 21.79 7.39 -8.99
C ASN A 257 21.32 5.97 -8.66
N VAL A 258 20.35 5.45 -9.41
CA VAL A 258 19.94 4.05 -9.33
C VAL A 258 21.01 3.15 -9.95
N ASN A 259 21.25 2.00 -9.32
CA ASN A 259 22.22 1.02 -9.82
C ASN A 259 21.82 0.51 -11.21
N GLU A 260 22.78 0.47 -12.15
CA GLU A 260 22.55 0.06 -13.55
C GLU A 260 22.04 -1.39 -13.68
N ASN A 261 22.32 -2.24 -12.69
CA ASN A 261 21.95 -3.65 -12.68
C ASN A 261 20.58 -3.94 -12.03
N LEU A 262 19.75 -2.91 -11.80
CA LEU A 262 18.47 -3.03 -11.09
C LEU A 262 17.58 -4.17 -11.61
N TYR A 263 17.53 -4.35 -12.93
CA TYR A 263 16.70 -5.34 -13.62
C TYR A 263 17.46 -6.61 -14.03
N SER A 264 18.64 -6.86 -13.47
CA SER A 264 19.41 -8.06 -13.80
C SER A 264 18.58 -9.32 -13.57
N GLY A 265 18.33 -10.08 -14.64
CA GLY A 265 17.52 -11.30 -14.60
C GLY A 265 16.00 -11.10 -14.68
N VAL A 266 15.50 -9.85 -14.76
CA VAL A 266 14.07 -9.56 -14.84
C VAL A 266 13.65 -9.38 -16.30
N ARG A 267 12.53 -10.01 -16.70
CA ARG A 267 11.99 -9.86 -18.06
C ARG A 267 11.49 -8.43 -18.30
N GLN A 268 11.86 -7.82 -19.43
CA GLN A 268 11.42 -6.45 -19.79
C GLN A 268 9.89 -6.28 -19.76
N ALA A 269 9.13 -7.29 -20.20
CA ALA A 269 7.67 -7.26 -20.19
C ALA A 269 7.07 -7.18 -18.76
N ILE A 270 7.81 -7.62 -17.73
CA ILE A 270 7.45 -7.42 -16.32
C ILE A 270 7.81 -6.00 -15.89
N VAL A 271 9.03 -5.53 -16.23
CA VAL A 271 9.51 -4.18 -15.90
C VAL A 271 8.54 -3.10 -16.39
N GLU A 272 8.01 -3.23 -17.60
CA GLU A 272 7.02 -2.31 -18.19
C GLU A 272 5.66 -2.30 -17.48
N ARG A 273 5.45 -3.14 -16.46
CA ARG A 273 4.25 -3.21 -15.62
C ARG A 273 4.48 -2.71 -14.19
N ILE A 274 5.72 -2.33 -13.85
CA ILE A 274 6.06 -1.88 -12.51
C ILE A 274 5.75 -0.40 -12.37
N HIS A 275 4.97 -0.07 -11.36
CA HIS A 275 4.67 1.28 -10.93
C HIS A 275 5.40 1.55 -9.61
N TYR A 276 6.21 2.61 -9.61
CA TYR A 276 6.96 3.02 -8.43
C TYR A 276 6.21 4.12 -7.68
N VAL A 277 6.10 3.95 -6.37
CA VAL A 277 5.67 4.98 -5.42
C VAL A 277 6.80 5.14 -4.41
N VAL A 278 7.46 6.30 -4.42
CA VAL A 278 8.61 6.56 -3.55
C VAL A 278 8.24 7.59 -2.50
N PHE A 279 8.46 7.23 -1.24
CA PHE A 279 8.15 8.02 -0.06
C PHE A 279 9.44 8.31 0.72
N PRO A 280 10.19 9.38 0.38
CA PRO A 280 11.28 9.85 1.21
C PRO A 280 10.71 10.41 2.52
N THR A 281 11.25 9.95 3.64
CA THR A 281 10.84 10.40 4.97
C THR A 281 12.06 10.86 5.74
N TRP A 282 11.95 12.00 6.43
CA TRP A 282 12.96 12.50 7.37
C TRP A 282 12.60 12.07 8.78
N SER A 283 13.54 11.56 9.56
CA SER A 283 13.26 10.99 10.89
C SER A 283 12.17 9.91 10.82
N LEU A 284 12.37 8.90 9.96
CA LEU A 284 11.46 7.77 9.78
C LEU A 284 11.35 6.94 11.07
N SER A 285 12.43 6.77 11.83
CA SER A 285 12.35 6.11 13.13
C SER A 285 11.42 6.85 14.10
N ASP A 286 11.46 8.19 14.13
CA ASP A 286 10.55 8.98 14.98
C ASP A 286 9.10 8.86 14.47
N LEU A 287 8.91 8.89 13.15
CA LEU A 287 7.60 8.69 12.53
C LEU A 287 6.99 7.34 12.92
N LEU A 288 7.78 6.28 12.88
CA LEU A 288 7.35 4.92 13.20
C LEU A 288 7.13 4.70 14.69
N ASN A 289 7.78 5.48 15.56
CA ASN A 289 7.49 5.49 17.00
C ASN A 289 6.17 6.22 17.31
N GLU A 290 5.78 7.21 16.50
CA GLU A 290 4.48 7.90 16.61
C GLU A 290 3.31 7.10 15.98
N PHE A 291 3.62 6.23 15.01
CA PHE A 291 2.67 5.31 14.38
C PHE A 291 2.43 4.06 15.26
#